data_AF-A0A7S2RYX3-F1
#
_entry.id   AF-A0A7S2RYX3-F1
#
_cell.length_a   1.000
_cell.length_b   1.000
_cell.length_c   1.000
_cell.angle_alpha   90.00
_cell.angle_beta   90.00
_cell.angle_gamma   90.00
#
_symmetry.space_group_name_H-M   'P 1'
#
loop_
_entity.id
_entity.type
_entity.pdbx_description
1 polymer ?
#
loop_
_entity_poly.entity_id
_entity_poly.type
_entity_poly.pdbx_seq_one_letter_code
_entity_poly.pdbx_strand_id
1 'polypeptide(L)'
;EGQVTFMSTKIWESARNKVGSTKWSFVNSWNGDTDYENTWKCNLFVYDILQEVNAVTPTRWSWSQFSRAPIGANEWANPNSDYVKDTNCYKTVSYSSRQKGDVIAFKRYRGSGHMGIVSTNGDYISALRVRVQEDNVDSFLRSDPSIARKTVWRY
;
A
#
# COMPACT_ATOMS: atom_id res chain seq x y z
N GLU A 1 -4.39 -23.86 -2.86
CA GLU A 1 -4.57 -22.84 -3.93
C GLU A 1 -5.86 -22.00 -3.78
N GLY A 2 -6.94 -22.49 -3.17
CA GLY A 2 -8.19 -21.71 -3.01
C GLY A 2 -8.19 -20.55 -1.99
N GLN A 3 -7.34 -20.56 -0.95
CA GLN A 3 -7.31 -19.49 0.06
C GLN A 3 -6.58 -18.22 -0.39
N VAL A 4 -5.55 -18.34 -1.23
CA VAL A 4 -4.73 -17.22 -1.74
C VAL A 4 -5.55 -16.32 -2.68
N THR A 5 -6.33 -16.93 -3.58
CA THR A 5 -7.22 -16.21 -4.51
C THR A 5 -8.35 -15.49 -3.77
N PHE A 6 -8.81 -16.06 -2.65
CA PHE A 6 -9.85 -15.48 -1.81
C PHE A 6 -9.36 -14.23 -1.07
N MET A 7 -8.17 -14.27 -0.47
CA MET A 7 -7.63 -13.10 0.24
C MET A 7 -7.30 -11.95 -0.71
N SER A 8 -6.65 -12.23 -1.85
CA SER A 8 -6.40 -11.21 -2.88
C SER A 8 -7.71 -10.53 -3.31
N THR A 9 -8.79 -11.30 -3.49
CA THR A 9 -10.10 -10.75 -3.85
C THR A 9 -10.66 -9.84 -2.75
N LYS A 10 -10.60 -10.27 -1.48
CA LYS A 10 -11.05 -9.45 -0.35
C LYS A 10 -10.28 -8.14 -0.21
N ILE A 11 -8.95 -8.19 -0.33
CA ILE A 11 -8.08 -7.01 -0.28
C ILE A 11 -8.50 -6.01 -1.36
N TRP A 12 -8.71 -6.50 -2.58
CA TRP A 12 -9.17 -5.67 -3.69
C TRP A 12 -10.57 -5.08 -3.45
N GLU A 13 -11.55 -5.89 -3.03
CA GLU A 13 -12.92 -5.43 -2.75
C GLU A 13 -12.93 -4.35 -1.66
N SER A 14 -12.19 -4.58 -0.58
CA SER A 14 -12.04 -3.62 0.51
C SER A 14 -11.45 -2.30 0.01
N ALA A 15 -10.34 -2.35 -0.75
CA ALA A 15 -9.72 -1.15 -1.33
C ALA A 15 -10.67 -0.42 -2.29
N ARG A 16 -11.36 -1.16 -3.15
CA ARG A 16 -12.28 -0.62 -4.15
C ARG A 16 -13.45 0.12 -3.51
N ASN A 17 -13.99 -0.42 -2.41
CA ASN A 17 -15.06 0.21 -1.65
C ASN A 17 -14.65 1.53 -0.97
N LYS A 18 -13.35 1.83 -0.89
CA LYS A 18 -12.86 3.11 -0.35
C LYS A 18 -12.58 4.16 -1.43
N VAL A 19 -12.69 3.84 -2.72
CA VAL A 19 -12.49 4.82 -3.79
C VAL A 19 -13.45 6.00 -3.58
N GLY A 20 -12.90 7.23 -3.64
CA GLY A 20 -13.62 8.46 -3.32
C GLY A 20 -13.52 8.90 -1.86
N SER A 21 -13.10 8.03 -0.93
CA SER A 21 -12.95 8.37 0.49
C SER A 21 -11.85 9.40 0.72
N THR A 22 -12.14 10.38 1.58
CA THR A 22 -11.18 11.40 2.02
C THR A 22 -10.47 11.03 3.33
N LYS A 23 -10.81 9.89 3.95
CA LYS A 23 -10.22 9.46 5.24
C LYS A 23 -8.69 9.43 5.22
N TRP A 24 -8.10 9.01 4.11
CA TRP A 24 -6.64 8.94 3.93
C TRP A 24 -6.07 10.07 3.07
N SER A 25 -6.81 11.17 2.91
CA SER A 25 -6.33 12.35 2.20
C SER A 25 -5.15 13.00 2.94
N PHE A 26 -4.38 13.82 2.22
CA PHE A 26 -3.21 14.50 2.79
C PHE A 26 -3.60 15.39 3.98
N VAL A 27 -4.71 16.11 3.86
CA VAL A 27 -5.12 17.15 4.82
C VAL A 27 -5.77 16.60 6.08
N ASN A 28 -6.41 15.42 6.02
CA ASN A 28 -7.14 14.88 7.16
C ASN A 28 -6.22 14.18 8.18
N SER A 29 -6.67 14.03 9.42
CA SER A 29 -6.05 13.15 10.41
C SER A 29 -6.32 11.68 10.09
N TRP A 30 -5.53 10.77 10.67
CA TRP A 30 -5.81 9.33 10.59
C TRP A 30 -6.26 8.83 11.96
N ASN A 31 -7.46 8.25 12.03
CA ASN A 31 -8.08 7.76 13.27
C ASN A 31 -8.17 8.82 14.40
N GLY A 32 -8.32 10.10 14.04
CA GLY A 32 -8.40 11.21 14.98
C GLY A 32 -7.03 11.69 15.51
N ASP A 33 -5.93 11.07 15.08
CA ASP A 33 -4.57 11.47 15.43
C ASP A 33 -4.08 12.58 14.50
N THR A 34 -3.91 13.77 15.07
CA THR A 34 -3.50 14.99 14.39
C THR A 34 -2.05 14.96 13.90
N ASP A 35 -1.20 14.07 14.43
CA ASP A 35 0.18 13.91 13.96
C ASP A 35 0.22 13.45 12.49
N TYR A 36 -0.89 12.89 12.01
CA TYR A 36 -1.05 12.49 10.62
C TYR A 36 -1.68 13.56 9.73
N GLU A 37 -2.11 14.72 10.25
CA GLU A 37 -2.56 15.83 9.41
C GLU A 37 -1.43 16.36 8.54
N ASN A 38 -1.75 16.74 7.30
CA ASN A 38 -0.76 17.22 6.32
C ASN A 38 0.38 16.23 6.04
N THR A 39 0.08 14.93 6.12
CA THR A 39 1.02 13.85 5.77
C THR A 39 0.43 12.94 4.69
N TRP A 40 1.30 12.32 3.89
CA TRP A 40 0.90 11.29 2.92
C TRP A 40 0.56 9.98 3.63
N LYS A 41 -0.59 9.39 3.31
CA LYS A 41 -1.16 8.25 4.04
C LYS A 41 -1.33 6.99 3.19
N CYS A 42 -0.56 6.86 2.10
CA CYS A 42 -0.65 5.70 1.22
C CYS A 42 -0.35 4.37 1.95
N ASN A 43 0.60 4.37 2.89
CA ASN A 43 0.89 3.20 3.72
C ASN A 43 -0.18 2.93 4.78
N LEU A 44 -0.76 3.97 5.38
CA LEU A 44 -1.86 3.82 6.35
C LEU A 44 -3.13 3.31 5.67
N PHE A 45 -3.39 3.75 4.43
CA PHE A 45 -4.46 3.20 3.61
C PHE A 45 -4.28 1.70 3.38
N VAL A 46 -3.12 1.27 2.88
CA VAL A 46 -2.86 -0.16 2.65
C VAL A 46 -2.93 -0.96 3.96
N TYR A 47 -2.41 -0.41 5.07
CA TYR A 47 -2.51 -1.03 6.38
C TYR A 47 -3.97 -1.25 6.81
N ASP A 48 -4.82 -0.22 6.74
CA ASP A 48 -6.24 -0.31 7.10
C ASP A 48 -6.97 -1.34 6.23
N ILE A 49 -6.71 -1.37 4.92
CA ILE A 49 -7.32 -2.34 4.00
C ILE A 49 -6.96 -3.78 4.39
N LEU A 50 -5.68 -4.04 4.67
CA LEU A 50 -5.20 -5.36 5.05
C LEU A 50 -5.77 -5.80 6.41
N GLN A 51 -5.84 -4.88 7.38
CA GLN A 51 -6.46 -5.12 8.69
C GLN A 51 -7.95 -5.44 8.56
N GLU A 52 -8.70 -4.68 7.75
CA GLU A 52 -10.15 -4.87 7.54
C GLU A 52 -10.51 -6.28 7.05
N VAL A 53 -9.61 -6.90 6.27
CA VAL A 53 -9.81 -8.25 5.74
C VAL A 53 -9.10 -9.35 6.54
N ASN A 54 -8.51 -9.00 7.69
CA ASN A 54 -7.74 -9.88 8.56
C ASN A 54 -6.50 -10.50 7.86
N ALA A 55 -5.88 -9.77 6.93
CA ALA A 55 -4.57 -10.10 6.38
C ALA A 55 -3.47 -9.73 7.38
N VAL A 56 -2.43 -10.57 7.52
CA VAL A 56 -1.27 -10.26 8.37
C VAL A 56 -0.57 -9.03 7.83
N THR A 57 -0.48 -7.96 8.61
CA THR A 57 0.20 -6.73 8.18
C THR A 57 1.62 -6.64 8.73
N PRO A 58 2.63 -6.38 7.88
CA PRO A 58 3.97 -6.08 8.36
C PRO A 58 3.97 -4.74 9.10
N THR A 59 4.61 -4.73 10.27
CA THR A 59 4.70 -3.57 11.17
C THR A 59 6.09 -3.46 11.74
N ARG A 60 6.50 -2.25 12.10
CA ARG A 60 7.78 -1.95 12.76
C ARG A 60 7.53 -1.41 14.16
N TRP A 61 8.49 -1.61 15.06
CA TRP A 61 8.44 -0.96 16.37
C TRP A 61 8.62 0.55 16.23
N SER A 62 7.69 1.32 16.82
CA SER A 62 7.74 2.76 16.91
C SER A 62 8.08 3.17 18.34
N TRP A 63 9.27 3.72 18.53
CA TRP A 63 9.71 4.20 19.85
C TRP A 63 8.99 5.48 20.29
N SER A 64 8.47 6.29 19.35
CA SER A 64 7.70 7.48 19.70
C SER A 64 6.29 7.17 20.20
N GLN A 65 5.68 6.10 19.67
CA GLN A 65 4.33 5.65 20.06
C GLN A 65 4.34 4.46 21.01
N PHE A 66 5.53 3.99 21.43
CA PHE A 66 5.76 2.77 22.21
C PHE A 66 4.89 1.57 21.76
N SER A 67 4.71 1.43 20.44
CA SER A 67 3.79 0.46 19.84
C SER A 67 4.24 0.06 18.43
N ARG A 68 3.59 -0.97 17.85
CA ARG A 68 3.85 -1.38 16.47
C ARG A 68 3.12 -0.44 15.51
N ALA A 69 3.88 0.20 14.61
CA ALA A 69 3.36 1.09 13.59
C ALA A 69 3.46 0.45 12.20
N PRO A 70 2.62 0.87 11.23
CA PRO A 70 2.73 0.42 9.85
C PRO A 70 4.11 0.71 9.26
N ILE A 71 4.62 -0.21 8.43
CA ILE A 71 5.84 0.06 7.66
C ILE A 71 5.56 1.09 6.55
N GLY A 72 6.58 1.83 6.13
CA GLY A 72 6.45 2.88 5.11
C GLY A 72 6.47 2.33 3.67
N ALA A 73 6.06 3.16 2.71
CA ALA A 73 6.04 2.80 1.30
C ALA A 73 7.42 2.37 0.74
N ASN A 74 8.51 2.99 1.22
CA ASN A 74 9.87 2.62 0.82
C ASN A 74 10.27 1.22 1.31
N GLU A 75 9.73 0.79 2.45
CA GLU A 75 9.96 -0.54 3.01
C GLU A 75 9.17 -1.59 2.24
N TRP A 76 7.90 -1.32 1.92
CA TRP A 76 7.14 -2.14 0.97
C TRP A 76 7.80 -2.21 -0.41
N ALA A 77 8.45 -1.14 -0.86
CA ALA A 77 9.20 -1.13 -2.12
C ALA A 77 10.59 -1.77 -1.99
N ASN A 78 10.94 -2.39 -0.85
CA ASN A 78 12.15 -3.18 -0.68
C ASN A 78 11.83 -4.68 -0.83
N PRO A 79 12.21 -5.34 -1.92
CA PRO A 79 11.94 -6.78 -2.11
C PRO A 79 12.65 -7.67 -1.08
N ASN A 80 13.62 -7.11 -0.35
CA ASN A 80 14.32 -7.77 0.75
C ASN A 80 13.94 -7.20 2.12
N SER A 81 12.72 -6.66 2.27
CA SER A 81 12.24 -6.20 3.57
C SER A 81 12.09 -7.37 4.54
N ASP A 82 12.84 -7.33 5.63
CA ASP A 82 12.72 -8.31 6.71
C ASP A 82 11.33 -8.20 7.35
N TYR A 83 10.81 -6.99 7.56
CA TYR A 83 9.46 -6.79 8.11
C TYR A 83 8.36 -7.49 7.31
N VAL A 84 8.46 -7.49 5.97
CA VAL A 84 7.49 -8.17 5.10
C VAL A 84 7.75 -9.68 5.12
N LYS A 85 9.00 -10.12 4.99
CA LYS A 85 9.38 -11.53 4.94
C LYS A 85 9.07 -12.26 6.25
N ASP A 86 9.27 -11.62 7.40
CA ASP A 86 9.00 -12.18 8.74
C ASP A 86 7.53 -12.56 8.94
N THR A 87 6.61 -11.98 8.17
CA THR A 87 5.20 -12.37 8.21
C THR A 87 4.95 -13.76 7.62
N ASN A 88 5.85 -14.26 6.76
CA ASN A 88 5.67 -15.47 5.95
C ASN A 88 4.38 -15.52 5.09
N CYS A 89 3.68 -14.40 4.96
CA CYS A 89 2.40 -14.31 4.25
C CYS A 89 2.51 -13.68 2.87
N TYR A 90 3.63 -13.03 2.55
CA TYR A 90 3.79 -12.34 1.27
C TYR A 90 4.94 -12.91 0.46
N LYS A 91 4.74 -12.98 -0.85
CA LYS A 91 5.78 -13.28 -1.82
C LYS A 91 5.90 -12.18 -2.85
N THR A 92 7.13 -11.87 -3.23
CA THR A 92 7.38 -10.96 -4.34
C THR A 92 6.94 -11.64 -5.64
N VAL A 93 6.19 -10.91 -6.47
CA VAL A 93 5.80 -11.36 -7.83
C VAL A 93 6.34 -10.40 -8.88
N SER A 94 6.52 -10.89 -10.10
CA SER A 94 6.92 -10.04 -11.21
C SER A 94 5.82 -9.03 -11.54
N TYR A 95 6.21 -7.83 -11.98
CA TYR A 95 5.27 -6.78 -12.35
C TYR A 95 4.29 -7.20 -13.46
N SER A 96 4.74 -8.00 -14.43
CA SER A 96 3.92 -8.51 -15.52
C SER A 96 2.89 -9.54 -15.06
N SER A 97 3.13 -10.23 -13.95
CA SER A 97 2.24 -11.24 -13.38
C SER A 97 1.40 -10.71 -12.22
N ARG A 98 1.38 -9.39 -12.01
CA ARG A 98 0.55 -8.74 -10.98
C ARG A 98 -0.93 -9.06 -11.20
N GLN A 99 -1.67 -9.19 -10.12
CA GLN A 99 -3.11 -9.43 -10.14
C GLN A 99 -3.82 -8.50 -9.17
N LYS A 100 -5.15 -8.37 -9.32
CA LYS A 100 -5.97 -7.59 -8.39
C LYS A 100 -5.76 -8.06 -6.95
N GLY A 101 -5.60 -7.11 -6.03
CA GLY A 101 -5.37 -7.39 -4.61
C GLY A 101 -3.91 -7.52 -4.21
N ASP A 102 -2.97 -7.62 -5.16
CA ASP A 102 -1.55 -7.52 -4.83
C ASP A 102 -1.25 -6.11 -4.27
N VAL A 103 -0.30 -6.01 -3.35
CA VAL A 103 0.23 -4.72 -2.89
C VAL A 103 1.32 -4.27 -3.87
N ILE A 104 1.19 -3.06 -4.42
CA ILE A 104 2.23 -2.46 -5.26
C ILE A 104 2.83 -1.25 -4.55
N ALA A 105 4.15 -1.18 -4.51
CA ALA A 105 4.90 -0.10 -3.88
C ALA A 105 5.99 0.43 -4.79
N PHE A 106 6.24 1.73 -4.67
CA PHE A 106 7.14 2.51 -5.50
C PHE A 106 8.14 3.24 -4.60
N LYS A 107 9.43 2.98 -4.79
CA LYS A 107 10.51 3.69 -4.12
C LYS A 107 10.95 4.86 -4.98
N ARG A 108 11.11 6.03 -4.39
CA ARG A 108 11.75 7.19 -5.03
C ARG A 108 13.25 7.26 -4.74
N TYR A 109 14.03 7.89 -5.62
CA TYR A 109 15.44 8.18 -5.37
C TYR A 109 15.63 9.06 -4.12
N ARG A 110 14.69 9.98 -3.87
CA ARG A 110 14.66 10.88 -2.72
C ARG A 110 13.23 10.99 -2.20
N GLY A 111 13.09 11.11 -0.89
CA GLY A 111 11.81 11.33 -0.21
C GLY A 111 10.97 10.08 0.01
N SER A 112 9.69 10.31 0.32
CA SER A 112 8.73 9.23 0.59
C SER A 112 8.29 8.57 -0.72
N GLY A 113 8.27 7.24 -0.70
CA GLY A 113 7.70 6.42 -1.77
C GLY A 113 6.16 6.55 -1.86
N HIS A 114 5.59 5.74 -2.73
CA HIS A 114 4.13 5.63 -2.88
C HIS A 114 3.72 4.17 -2.90
N MET A 115 2.46 3.87 -2.57
CA MET A 115 1.96 2.50 -2.62
C MET A 115 0.44 2.44 -2.71
N GLY A 116 -0.06 1.28 -3.10
CA GLY A 116 -1.48 0.99 -3.17
C GLY A 116 -1.76 -0.48 -3.41
N ILE A 117 -3.03 -0.77 -3.73
CA ILE A 117 -3.50 -2.12 -4.05
C ILE A 117 -3.73 -2.21 -5.55
N VAL A 118 -3.15 -3.21 -6.21
CA VAL A 118 -3.35 -3.48 -7.63
C VAL A 118 -4.83 -3.72 -7.91
N SER A 119 -5.34 -3.06 -8.93
CA SER A 119 -6.71 -3.23 -9.41
C SER A 119 -6.73 -3.93 -10.77
N THR A 120 -7.81 -3.77 -11.52
CA THR A 120 -7.98 -4.32 -12.87
C THR A 120 -7.24 -3.49 -13.92
N ASN A 121 -7.01 -4.05 -15.11
CA ASN A 121 -6.51 -3.33 -16.29
C ASN A 121 -5.17 -2.59 -16.14
N GLY A 122 -4.34 -3.00 -15.18
CA GLY A 122 -3.05 -2.37 -14.93
C GLY A 122 -3.13 -1.13 -14.03
N ASP A 123 -4.28 -0.87 -13.44
CA ASP A 123 -4.51 0.21 -12.49
C ASP A 123 -4.18 -0.21 -11.05
N TYR A 124 -4.14 0.76 -10.15
CA TYR A 124 -3.97 0.56 -8.71
C TYR A 124 -4.77 1.59 -7.92
N ILE A 125 -5.25 1.20 -6.75
CA ILE A 125 -6.02 2.02 -5.82
C ILE A 125 -5.07 2.53 -4.74
N SER A 126 -4.98 3.85 -4.56
CA SER A 126 -4.12 4.45 -3.56
C SER A 126 -4.71 5.73 -2.96
N ALA A 127 -4.24 6.07 -1.76
CA ALA A 127 -4.55 7.35 -1.13
C ALA A 127 -3.69 8.46 -1.74
N LEU A 128 -4.36 9.44 -2.37
CA LEU A 128 -3.74 10.63 -2.94
C LEU A 128 -4.05 11.87 -2.11
N ARG A 129 -3.67 13.04 -2.63
CA ARG A 129 -3.76 14.32 -1.91
C ARG A 129 -5.17 14.61 -1.40
N VAL A 130 -6.18 14.38 -2.23
CA VAL A 130 -7.57 14.77 -1.96
C VAL A 130 -8.40 13.59 -1.46
N ARG A 131 -8.21 12.41 -2.04
CA ARG A 131 -9.03 11.22 -1.79
C ARG A 131 -8.33 9.97 -2.30
N VAL A 132 -8.86 8.81 -1.92
CA VAL A 132 -8.51 7.52 -2.53
C VAL A 132 -8.99 7.51 -3.97
N GLN A 133 -8.10 7.16 -4.90
CA GLN A 133 -8.38 7.08 -6.32
C GLN A 133 -7.76 5.83 -6.93
N GLU A 134 -8.30 5.45 -8.07
CA GLU A 134 -7.76 4.41 -8.93
C GLU A 134 -7.05 5.08 -10.10
N ASP A 135 -5.76 4.79 -10.24
CA ASP A 135 -4.89 5.39 -11.25
C ASP A 135 -4.20 4.31 -12.08
N ASN A 136 -3.81 4.66 -13.29
CA ASN A 136 -3.03 3.76 -14.12
C ASN A 136 -1.55 3.72 -13.68
N VAL A 137 -1.04 2.52 -13.39
CA VAL A 137 0.34 2.36 -12.89
C VAL A 137 1.36 2.83 -13.93
N ASP A 138 1.19 2.48 -15.20
CA ASP A 138 2.17 2.81 -16.24
C ASP A 138 2.16 4.32 -16.55
N SER A 139 1.00 4.97 -16.50
CA SER A 139 0.88 6.42 -16.57
C SER A 139 1.58 7.11 -15.40
N PHE A 140 1.38 6.61 -14.17
CA PHE A 140 2.05 7.13 -12.97
C PHE A 140 3.58 6.98 -13.05
N LEU A 141 4.07 5.83 -13.52
CA LEU A 141 5.51 5.60 -13.69
C LEU A 141 6.12 6.52 -14.75
N ARG A 142 5.37 6.88 -15.80
CA ARG A 142 5.83 7.82 -16.83
C ARG A 142 5.82 9.26 -16.34
N SER A 143 4.87 9.63 -15.49
CA SER A 143 4.74 11.00 -14.96
C SER A 143 5.66 11.28 -13.78
N ASP A 144 6.14 10.25 -13.07
CA ASP A 144 7.07 10.37 -11.96
C ASP A 144 8.43 9.70 -12.27
N PRO A 145 9.36 10.41 -12.95
CA PRO A 145 10.69 9.88 -13.26
C PRO A 145 11.57 9.67 -12.02
N SER A 146 11.12 10.09 -10.83
CA SER A 146 11.86 9.89 -9.59
C SER A 146 11.70 8.48 -9.01
N ILE A 147 10.79 7.66 -9.57
CA ILE A 147 10.62 6.26 -9.16
C ILE A 147 11.85 5.45 -9.58
N ALA A 148 12.62 5.04 -8.58
CA ALA A 148 13.83 4.23 -8.74
C ALA A 148 13.52 2.73 -8.83
N ARG A 149 12.44 2.29 -8.16
CA ARG A 149 12.07 0.87 -8.08
C ARG A 149 10.58 0.71 -7.83
N LYS A 150 10.04 -0.38 -8.34
CA LYS A 150 8.71 -0.89 -7.99
C LYS A 150 8.81 -2.32 -7.46
N THR A 151 7.95 -2.66 -6.53
CA THR A 151 7.85 -4.02 -5.96
C THR A 151 6.39 -4.37 -5.83
N VAL A 152 6.06 -5.61 -6.20
CA VAL A 152 4.70 -6.16 -6.10
C VAL A 152 4.75 -7.33 -5.14
N TRP A 153 3.88 -7.31 -4.13
CA TRP A 153 3.72 -8.35 -3.14
C TRP A 153 2.36 -8.99 -3.28
N ARG A 154 2.36 -10.32 -3.33
CA ARG A 154 1.16 -11.13 -3.28
C ARG A 154 1.03 -11.76 -1.91
N TYR A 155 -0.13 -11.57 -1.27
CA TYR A 155 -0.56 -12.35 -0.12
C TYR A 155 -0.87 -13.79 -0.55
#